data_AF-A0A4R4IPM6-F1
#
_entry.id   AF-A0A4R4IPM6-F1
#
_cell.length_a   1.000
_cell.length_b   1.000
_cell.length_c   1.000
_cell.angle_alpha   90.00
_cell.angle_beta   90.00
_cell.angle_gamma   90.00
#
_symmetry.space_group_name_H-M   'P 1'
#
loop_
_entity.id
_entity.type
_entity.pdbx_description
1 polymer ?
#
loop_
_entity_poly.entity_id
_entity_poly.type
_entity_poly.pdbx_seq_one_letter_code
_entity_poly.pdbx_strand_id
1 'polypeptide(L)'
;MSNIITSIEKIDNTTEYSVILAKGLTSEVAAVGKGQIWSGSMWIPWIGQSSENDKVITITGGPAKQSKAFLFQDYNDDKIKYGTGKSFNYDNKDNIVEVRGDSAAGRRLVLSIDDDNDSFILTVTKF
;
A
#
# COMPACT_ATOMS: atom_id res chain seq x y z
N MET A 1 -5.95 -22.96 -4.20
CA MET A 1 -5.33 -22.25 -3.05
C MET A 1 -6.43 -21.49 -2.35
N SER A 2 -6.54 -21.61 -1.02
CA SER A 2 -7.40 -20.74 -0.23
C SER A 2 -6.89 -19.30 -0.34
N ASN A 3 -7.75 -18.37 -0.74
CA ASN A 3 -7.43 -16.93 -0.74
C ASN A 3 -7.23 -16.49 0.71
N ILE A 4 -5.98 -16.56 1.18
CA ILE A 4 -5.61 -16.10 2.50
C ILE A 4 -5.76 -14.57 2.47
N ILE A 5 -6.63 -14.03 3.34
CA ILE A 5 -6.92 -12.60 3.38
C ILE A 5 -5.89 -11.92 4.29
N THR A 6 -5.25 -10.89 3.75
CA THR A 6 -4.40 -9.97 4.50
C THR A 6 -5.11 -8.62 4.60
N SER A 7 -5.11 -8.00 5.77
CA SER A 7 -5.77 -6.72 6.01
C SER A 7 -4.89 -5.74 6.77
N ILE A 8 -5.07 -4.45 6.46
CA ILE A 8 -4.55 -3.32 7.23
C ILE A 8 -5.63 -2.93 8.22
N GLU A 9 -5.29 -2.95 9.50
CA GLU A 9 -6.19 -2.61 10.60
C GLU A 9 -5.92 -1.21 11.17
N LYS A 10 -4.70 -0.71 10.93
CA LYS A 10 -4.23 0.60 11.37
C LYS A 10 -3.27 1.18 10.35
N ILE A 11 -3.34 2.49 10.18
CA ILE A 11 -2.37 3.24 9.37
C ILE A 11 -1.78 4.33 10.25
N ASP A 12 -0.46 4.30 10.40
CA ASP A 12 0.32 5.32 11.08
C ASP A 12 0.99 6.20 10.00
N ASN A 13 0.51 7.44 9.85
CA ASN A 13 1.09 8.39 8.90
C ASN A 13 2.16 9.23 9.58
N THR A 14 3.43 8.90 9.38
CA THR A 14 4.57 9.66 9.91
C THR A 14 5.09 10.69 8.92
N THR A 15 4.54 10.74 7.71
CA THR A 15 4.94 11.72 6.70
C THR A 15 4.62 13.15 7.12
N GLU A 16 5.29 14.10 6.49
CA GLU A 16 5.02 15.53 6.65
C GLU A 16 3.70 16.00 5.98
N TYR A 17 2.97 15.09 5.33
CA TYR A 17 1.79 15.40 4.52
C TYR A 17 0.58 14.58 4.94
N SER A 18 -0.61 14.99 4.51
CA SER A 18 -1.78 14.11 4.58
C SER A 18 -1.70 13.07 3.46
N VAL A 19 -2.04 11.83 3.78
CA VAL A 19 -2.09 10.72 2.82
C VAL A 19 -3.51 10.26 2.59
N ILE A 20 -3.83 9.94 1.35
CA ILE A 20 -5.11 9.37 0.93
C ILE A 20 -4.85 7.98 0.40
N LEU A 21 -5.60 7.00 0.89
CA LEU A 21 -5.59 5.64 0.39
C LEU A 21 -6.89 5.41 -0.38
N ALA A 22 -6.76 4.97 -1.62
CA ALA A 22 -7.86 4.61 -2.49
C ALA A 22 -7.69 3.17 -2.99
N LYS A 23 -8.75 2.37 -2.92
CA LYS A 23 -8.77 1.03 -3.49
C LYS A 23 -9.25 1.12 -4.95
N GLY A 24 -8.44 0.59 -5.85
CA GLY A 24 -8.62 0.73 -7.28
C GLY A 24 -8.63 2.18 -7.75
N LEU A 25 -9.40 2.48 -8.80
CA LEU A 25 -9.27 3.77 -9.49
C LEU A 25 -9.81 4.97 -8.71
N THR A 26 -10.82 4.80 -7.84
CA THR A 26 -11.53 5.97 -7.26
C THR A 26 -12.16 5.76 -5.88
N SER A 27 -12.14 4.56 -5.31
CA SER A 27 -12.81 4.34 -4.02
C SER A 27 -11.87 4.73 -2.88
N GLU A 28 -11.99 5.97 -2.39
CA GLU A 28 -11.30 6.39 -1.16
C GLU A 28 -11.73 5.49 0.00
N VAL A 29 -10.74 4.95 0.70
CA VAL A 29 -10.93 4.02 1.82
C VAL A 29 -10.36 4.56 3.13
N ALA A 30 -9.41 5.49 3.06
CA ALA A 30 -8.91 6.21 4.22
C ALA A 30 -8.28 7.55 3.81
N ALA A 31 -8.47 8.57 4.64
CA ALA A 31 -7.69 9.81 4.62
C ALA A 31 -7.03 9.97 5.99
N VAL A 32 -5.70 10.09 6.02
CA VAL A 32 -4.92 10.15 7.26
C VAL A 32 -4.11 11.44 7.26
N GLY A 33 -4.45 12.36 8.15
CA GLY A 33 -3.70 13.62 8.29
C GLY A 33 -2.26 13.41 8.72
N LYS A 34 -1.44 14.46 8.60
CA LYS A 34 -0.05 14.47 9.07
C LYS A 34 0.02 14.04 10.55
N GLY A 35 0.84 13.05 10.87
CA GLY A 35 1.02 12.55 12.25
C GLY A 35 -0.23 11.91 12.86
N GLN A 36 -1.27 11.66 12.06
CA GLN A 36 -2.50 11.04 12.53
C GLN A 36 -2.48 9.53 12.29
N ILE A 37 -3.40 8.87 12.99
CA ILE A 37 -3.62 7.45 12.91
C ILE A 37 -5.02 7.21 12.37
N TRP A 38 -5.13 6.31 11.41
CA TRP A 38 -6.41 5.74 10.99
C TRP A 38 -6.56 4.34 11.56
N SER A 39 -7.80 3.95 11.87
CA SER A 39 -8.16 2.61 12.33
C SER A 39 -9.40 2.14 11.59
N GLY A 40 -9.41 0.88 11.18
CA GLY A 40 -10.49 0.28 10.40
C GLY A 40 -10.07 -1.12 9.95
N SER A 41 -10.67 -1.65 8.88
CA SER A 41 -10.16 -2.87 8.25
C SER A 41 -10.21 -2.71 6.74
N MET A 42 -9.05 -2.88 6.10
CA MET A 42 -8.86 -2.71 4.66
C MET A 42 -8.11 -3.91 4.10
N TRP A 43 -8.76 -4.70 3.24
CA TRP A 43 -8.12 -5.85 2.63
C TRP A 43 -7.12 -5.42 1.56
N ILE A 44 -5.94 -6.06 1.60
CA ILE A 44 -4.91 -5.88 0.58
C ILE A 44 -5.29 -6.76 -0.64
N PRO A 45 -5.42 -6.17 -1.83
CA PRO A 45 -5.78 -6.88 -3.04
C PRO A 45 -4.63 -7.78 -3.51
N TRP A 46 -4.97 -8.95 -4.02
CA TRP A 46 -4.00 -9.82 -4.69
C TRP A 46 -3.83 -9.43 -6.17
N ILE A 47 -2.58 -9.45 -6.65
CA ILE A 47 -2.20 -9.17 -8.04
C ILE A 47 -1.22 -10.26 -8.51
N GLY A 48 -1.53 -10.88 -9.64
CA GLY A 48 -0.68 -11.90 -10.27
C GLY A 48 -0.36 -11.60 -11.73
N GLN A 49 -1.02 -10.60 -12.33
CA GLN A 49 -0.82 -10.19 -13.72
C GLN A 49 -1.24 -8.74 -13.96
N SER A 50 -0.78 -8.14 -15.05
CA SER A 50 -1.01 -6.73 -15.38
C SER A 50 -2.46 -6.36 -15.69
N SER A 51 -3.32 -7.31 -16.07
CA SER A 51 -4.76 -7.05 -16.23
C SER A 51 -5.48 -6.76 -14.90
N GLU A 52 -4.81 -6.94 -13.77
CA GLU A 52 -5.32 -6.68 -12.42
C GLU A 52 -4.75 -5.40 -11.80
N ASN A 53 -3.99 -4.61 -12.56
CA ASN A 53 -3.32 -3.39 -12.08
C ASN A 53 -4.29 -2.38 -11.44
N ASP A 54 -5.57 -2.43 -11.80
CA ASP A 54 -6.64 -1.56 -11.30
C ASP A 54 -7.14 -1.95 -9.90
N LYS A 55 -6.68 -3.07 -9.31
CA LYS A 55 -7.14 -3.50 -7.98
C LYS A 55 -6.33 -2.90 -6.84
N VAL A 56 -5.11 -2.42 -7.11
CA VAL A 56 -4.14 -1.97 -6.09
C VAL A 56 -4.71 -0.92 -5.14
N ILE A 57 -4.13 -0.83 -3.94
CA ILE A 57 -4.35 0.30 -3.05
C ILE A 57 -3.39 1.41 -3.46
N THR A 58 -3.91 2.52 -3.96
CA THR A 58 -3.13 3.71 -4.28
C THR A 58 -3.02 4.58 -3.04
N ILE A 59 -1.79 4.87 -2.62
CA ILE A 59 -1.46 5.82 -1.56
C ILE A 59 -0.99 7.10 -2.26
N THR A 60 -1.64 8.23 -1.98
CA THR A 60 -1.30 9.53 -2.57
C THR A 60 -1.02 10.56 -1.48
N GLY A 61 0.06 11.33 -1.63
CA GLY A 61 0.44 12.39 -0.70
C GLY A 61 1.63 13.18 -1.23
N GLY A 62 2.46 13.73 -0.33
CA GLY A 62 3.59 14.57 -0.70
C GLY A 62 3.18 15.98 -1.17
N PRO A 63 4.17 16.82 -1.55
CA PRO A 63 3.92 18.15 -2.09
C PRO A 63 2.96 18.09 -3.28
N ALA A 64 1.91 18.90 -3.24
CA ALA A 64 0.88 18.96 -4.28
C ALA A 64 0.27 17.60 -4.68
N LYS A 65 0.26 16.61 -3.77
CA LYS A 65 -0.29 15.24 -4.00
C LYS A 65 0.36 14.49 -5.16
N GLN A 66 1.66 14.70 -5.38
CA GLN A 66 2.38 14.09 -6.51
C GLN A 66 3.03 12.75 -6.18
N SER A 67 3.32 12.47 -4.90
CA SER A 67 3.91 11.20 -4.47
C SER A 67 2.85 10.10 -4.47
N LYS A 68 3.19 8.95 -5.06
CA LYS A 68 2.30 7.79 -5.15
C LYS A 68 3.03 6.50 -4.84
N ALA A 69 2.34 5.62 -4.11
CA ALA A 69 2.68 4.21 -3.97
C ALA A 69 1.47 3.34 -4.27
N PHE A 70 1.72 2.12 -4.76
CA PHE A 70 0.69 1.16 -5.17
C PHE A 70 0.90 -0.13 -4.40
N LEU A 71 0.14 -0.32 -3.33
CA LEU A 71 0.26 -1.43 -2.39
C LEU A 71 -0.62 -2.61 -2.82
N PHE A 72 -0.05 -3.81 -2.78
CA PHE A 72 -0.75 -5.04 -3.15
C PHE A 72 -0.09 -6.28 -2.54
N GLN A 73 -0.75 -7.42 -2.70
CA GLN A 73 -0.21 -8.72 -2.35
C GLN A 73 0.10 -9.53 -3.62
N ASP A 74 1.30 -10.06 -3.75
CA ASP A 74 1.75 -10.74 -4.96
C ASP A 74 1.37 -12.22 -4.92
N TYR A 75 0.63 -12.69 -5.94
CA TYR A 75 0.22 -14.09 -6.07
C TYR A 75 1.40 -15.07 -6.25
N ASN A 76 2.58 -14.59 -6.65
CA ASN A 76 3.71 -15.47 -6.96
C ASN A 76 4.54 -15.88 -5.74
N ASP A 77 4.59 -15.05 -4.68
CA ASP A 77 5.42 -15.31 -3.50
C ASP A 77 4.70 -15.02 -2.17
N ASP A 78 3.40 -14.76 -2.21
CA ASP A 78 2.56 -14.52 -1.03
C ASP A 78 3.04 -13.34 -0.16
N LYS A 79 3.77 -12.40 -0.77
CA LYS A 79 4.32 -11.21 -0.10
C LYS A 79 3.53 -9.95 -0.43
N ILE A 80 3.49 -9.04 0.52
CA ILE A 80 3.01 -7.68 0.31
C ILE A 80 4.13 -6.87 -0.33
N LYS A 81 3.81 -6.21 -1.44
CA LYS A 81 4.73 -5.39 -2.21
C LYS A 81 4.10 -4.04 -2.49
N TYR A 82 4.95 -3.09 -2.88
CA TYR A 82 4.47 -1.83 -3.40
C TYR A 82 5.29 -1.38 -4.59
N GLY A 83 4.60 -0.74 -5.53
CA GLY A 83 5.22 -0.03 -6.64
C GLY A 83 5.26 1.48 -6.38
N THR A 84 6.24 2.18 -6.93
CA THR A 84 6.27 3.66 -6.96
C THR A 84 6.19 4.18 -8.39
N GLY A 85 5.83 5.46 -8.56
CA GLY A 85 5.79 6.14 -9.86
C GLY A 85 4.43 6.74 -10.22
N LYS A 86 4.26 7.17 -11.48
CA LYS A 86 3.03 7.86 -11.92
C LYS A 86 1.81 6.94 -12.04
N SER A 87 2.05 5.68 -12.40
CA SER A 87 1.06 4.64 -12.63
C SER A 87 1.63 3.27 -12.22
N PHE A 88 0.76 2.37 -11.76
CA PHE A 88 1.15 1.00 -11.44
C PHE A 88 1.32 0.15 -12.71
N ASN A 89 2.36 -0.67 -12.73
CA ASN A 89 2.57 -1.69 -13.75
C ASN A 89 3.19 -2.94 -13.12
N TYR A 90 2.39 -4.00 -12.93
CA TYR A 90 2.84 -5.26 -12.34
C TYR A 90 4.01 -5.93 -13.09
N ASP A 91 4.10 -5.74 -14.41
CA ASP A 91 5.14 -6.38 -15.23
C ASP A 91 6.48 -5.62 -15.14
N ASN A 92 6.46 -4.36 -14.70
CA ASN A 92 7.66 -3.57 -14.46
C ASN A 92 8.20 -3.83 -13.04
N LYS A 93 9.03 -4.88 -12.91
CA LYS A 93 9.58 -5.30 -11.62
C LYS A 93 10.61 -4.32 -11.03
N ASP A 94 11.21 -3.45 -11.84
CA ASP A 94 12.24 -2.50 -11.36
C ASP A 94 11.69 -1.49 -10.36
N ASN A 95 10.39 -1.20 -10.42
CA ASN A 95 9.72 -0.25 -9.53
C ASN A 95 8.91 -0.92 -8.41
N ILE A 96 8.97 -2.25 -8.28
CA ILE A 96 8.21 -3.03 -7.30
C ILE A 96 9.16 -3.60 -6.26
N VAL A 97 8.91 -3.29 -4.99
CA VAL A 97 9.70 -3.79 -3.88
C VAL A 97 8.81 -4.42 -2.81
N GLU A 98 9.36 -5.38 -2.06
CA GLU A 98 8.69 -5.93 -0.88
C GLU A 98 8.50 -4.84 0.19
N VAL A 99 7.31 -4.81 0.80
CA VAL A 99 7.08 -3.94 1.96
C VAL A 99 7.96 -4.42 3.12
N ARG A 100 8.59 -3.49 3.84
CA ARG A 100 9.45 -3.85 4.98
C ARG A 100 8.63 -4.47 6.12
N GLY A 101 9.18 -5.44 6.85
CA GLY A 101 8.55 -6.01 8.04
C GLY A 101 7.79 -7.32 7.80
N ASP A 102 6.65 -7.52 8.45
CA ASP A 102 5.87 -8.78 8.38
C ASP A 102 4.96 -8.83 7.15
N SER A 103 5.60 -8.88 5.98
CA SER A 103 4.99 -8.84 4.65
C SER A 103 4.28 -10.13 4.22
N ALA A 104 4.24 -11.17 5.06
CA ALA A 104 3.65 -12.46 4.68
C ALA A 104 2.12 -12.41 4.59
N ALA A 105 1.54 -13.28 3.78
CA ALA A 105 0.10 -13.45 3.67
C ALA A 105 -0.61 -13.81 5.00
N GLY A 106 -1.88 -13.45 5.10
CA GLY A 106 -2.78 -13.94 6.16
C GLY A 106 -2.63 -13.22 7.47
N ARG A 107 -2.28 -11.93 7.38
CA ARG A 107 -2.00 -11.11 8.54
C ARG A 107 -3.02 -9.99 8.67
N ARG A 108 -3.18 -9.55 9.92
CA ARG A 108 -3.77 -8.27 10.29
C ARG A 108 -2.62 -7.35 10.62
N LEU A 109 -2.53 -6.20 9.96
CA LEU A 109 -1.31 -5.39 9.93
C LEU A 109 -1.54 -3.95 10.34
N VAL A 110 -0.51 -3.36 10.94
CA VAL A 110 -0.32 -1.91 11.01
C VAL A 110 0.54 -1.51 9.81
N LEU A 111 0.07 -0.56 9.01
CA LEU A 111 0.85 0.06 7.94
C LEU A 111 1.44 1.38 8.44
N SER A 112 2.76 1.50 8.49
CA SER A 112 3.45 2.77 8.69
C SER A 112 3.86 3.35 7.34
N ILE A 113 3.47 4.61 7.11
CA ILE A 113 3.77 5.36 5.89
C ILE A 113 4.71 6.50 6.26
N ASP A 114 5.91 6.45 5.70
CA ASP A 114 6.95 7.46 5.85
C ASP A 114 7.37 8.00 4.48
N ASP A 115 8.09 9.12 4.43
CA ASP A 115 8.58 9.72 3.19
C ASP A 115 10.09 10.01 3.24
N ASP A 116 10.77 9.71 2.13
CA ASP A 116 12.18 10.02 1.90
C ASP A 116 12.32 10.61 0.50
N ASN A 117 12.73 11.88 0.41
CA ASN A 117 12.97 12.60 -0.84
C ASN A 117 11.86 12.39 -1.88
N ASP A 118 10.62 12.77 -1.53
CA ASP A 118 9.39 12.67 -2.36
C ASP A 118 8.90 11.25 -2.68
N SER A 119 9.50 10.21 -2.10
CA SER A 119 9.07 8.81 -2.26
C SER A 119 8.54 8.24 -0.95
N PHE A 120 7.50 7.40 -1.02
CA PHE A 120 6.99 6.71 0.16
C PHE A 120 7.86 5.51 0.54
N ILE A 121 8.05 5.34 1.84
CA ILE A 121 8.59 4.14 2.47
C ILE A 121 7.44 3.48 3.24
N LEU A 122 7.14 2.23 2.89
CA LEU A 122 6.09 1.45 3.55
C LEU A 122 6.70 0.37 4.44
N THR A 123 6.21 0.27 5.67
CA THR A 123 6.55 -0.79 6.63
C THR A 123 5.27 -1.39 7.19
N VAL A 124 5.24 -2.71 7.36
CA VAL A 124 4.13 -3.43 8.01
C VAL A 124 4.59 -4.21 9.23
N THR A 125 3.78 -4.16 10.28
CA THR A 125 3.94 -4.98 11.49
C THR A 125 2.63 -5.66 11.83
N LYS A 126 2.66 -6.72 12.64
CA LYS A 126 1.42 -7.34 13.14
C LYS A 126 0.61 -6.34 13.96
N PHE A 127 -0.70 -6.29 13.72
CA PHE A 127 -1.67 -5.57 14.55
C PHE A 127 -1.86 -6.25 15.91
#